data_AF-A0A2K6TVE5-F1
#
_entry.id   AF-A0A2K6TVE5-F1
#
_cell.length_a   1.000
_cell.length_b   1.000
_cell.length_c   1.000
_cell.angle_alpha   90.00
_cell.angle_beta   90.00
_cell.angle_gamma   90.00
#
_symmetry.space_group_name_H-M   'P 1'
#
loop_
_entity.id
_entity.type
_entity.pdbx_description
1 polymer ?
#
loop_
_entity_poly.entity_id
_entity_poly.type
_entity_poly.pdbx_seq_one_letter_code
_entity_poly.pdbx_strand_id
1 'polypeptide(L)'
;MQSPAATAEGLSGPLFGAYTFPTFKFKPRRDSMDWRRISTLDVDRVARELDVATLQENIAGITFCNLEREVCSRCGQPVDPALLKVLRLAQLIIEYLLHCQDCLSASIAQLEARLQTSLGQQQRSQQELGRQADELKGVRKQKKQEQPVEEVLEELRAKLKWTQGELEAQREAERQRQLQEAEIIHQREIEAKKEFDEWKQQEWTKLYGEIDKLKKIFWDEFKNVANQNSSLEEKLRMLQSHSVMESNLGSLRNEESEEWLRQAQELQALREKTEIQKTEWKRKMKELHEEHVAEKRELQEENQRLQASLSQDKKKAAAQSQHQISALHAQLQEQARIIASQEEMIQTLSLRKVEGIHEVPKAVDTEEDSPEEELEDSQDEQQKVLAALRCNPILLKQFRPILEDTLEEKLESMGIRKDAKGIPVQTFRHLESLLRVQREQKARKFSEFLSLRGKLVKEVTRRAKERQENGAVVSQPDGQPSG
;
A
#
# COMPACT_ATOMS: atom_id res chain seq x y z
N MET A 1 -49.94 22.57 -9.01
CA MET A 1 -50.68 21.29 -9.12
C MET A 1 -49.72 20.22 -8.63
N GLN A 2 -49.64 20.03 -7.32
CA GLN A 2 -50.33 18.96 -6.57
C GLN A 2 -49.67 17.58 -6.76
N SER A 3 -49.02 17.13 -5.68
CA SER A 3 -48.65 15.74 -5.39
C SER A 3 -49.86 14.80 -5.37
N PRO A 4 -49.68 13.48 -5.44
CA PRO A 4 -49.56 12.68 -4.20
C PRO A 4 -48.45 11.60 -4.30
N ALA A 5 -47.61 11.39 -3.27
CA ALA A 5 -47.84 10.68 -2.01
C ALA A 5 -47.92 9.15 -2.17
N ALA A 6 -46.78 8.49 -1.96
CA ALA A 6 -46.66 7.04 -1.77
C ALA A 6 -47.04 6.69 -0.33
N THR A 7 -48.08 5.88 -0.16
CA THR A 7 -48.43 5.24 1.11
C THR A 7 -47.80 3.85 1.16
N ALA A 8 -46.99 3.66 2.19
CA ALA A 8 -46.57 2.36 2.67
C ALA A 8 -47.77 1.63 3.30
N GLU A 9 -48.20 0.52 2.69
CA GLU A 9 -48.97 -0.54 3.33
C GLU A 9 -48.01 -1.73 3.45
N GLY A 10 -47.59 -2.14 4.64
CA GLY A 10 -48.46 -2.76 5.62
C GLY A 10 -48.37 -4.27 5.42
N LEU A 11 -47.31 -4.87 5.99
CA LEU A 11 -47.15 -6.32 6.14
C LEU A 11 -48.35 -6.88 6.93
N SER A 12 -49.40 -7.27 6.21
CA SER A 12 -50.53 -8.04 6.73
C SER A 12 -51.11 -8.88 5.60
N GLY A 13 -50.29 -9.81 5.10
CA GLY A 13 -50.80 -10.89 4.26
C GLY A 13 -51.66 -11.82 5.13
N PRO A 14 -52.88 -12.20 4.70
CA PRO A 14 -53.70 -13.11 5.48
C PRO A 14 -53.02 -14.49 5.51
N LEU A 15 -52.52 -14.89 6.67
CA LEU A 15 -51.95 -16.23 6.94
C LEU A 15 -52.96 -17.38 6.74
N PHE A 16 -54.22 -17.05 6.45
CA PHE A 16 -55.29 -17.96 6.10
C PHE A 16 -55.71 -17.63 4.66
N GLY A 17 -55.21 -18.41 3.69
CA GLY A 17 -55.67 -18.34 2.30
C GLY A 17 -57.20 -18.40 2.27
N ALA A 18 -57.82 -17.55 1.44
CA ALA A 18 -59.26 -17.37 1.39
C ALA A 18 -59.99 -18.72 1.25
N TYR A 19 -60.60 -19.19 2.33
CA TYR A 19 -61.45 -20.38 2.31
C TYR A 19 -62.75 -19.99 1.63
N THR A 20 -62.87 -20.24 0.33
CA THR A 20 -64.13 -20.04 -0.39
C THR A 20 -64.99 -21.28 -0.21
N PHE A 21 -65.74 -21.34 0.88
CA PHE A 21 -66.77 -22.36 1.03
C PHE A 21 -67.96 -22.05 0.12
N PRO A 22 -68.55 -23.06 -0.54
CA PRO A 22 -69.76 -22.86 -1.33
C PRO A 22 -70.91 -22.30 -0.47
N THR A 23 -71.67 -21.36 -1.01
CA THR A 23 -72.85 -20.80 -0.34
C THR A 23 -73.89 -21.89 -0.04
N PHE A 24 -74.19 -22.12 1.24
CA PHE A 24 -75.15 -23.13 1.69
C PHE A 24 -76.60 -22.71 1.43
N LYS A 25 -77.39 -23.62 0.85
CA LYS A 25 -78.85 -23.49 0.69
C LYS A 25 -79.50 -24.85 0.87
N PHE A 26 -80.59 -24.89 1.65
CA PHE A 26 -81.37 -26.11 1.84
C PHE A 26 -81.98 -26.59 0.52
N LYS A 27 -81.87 -27.89 0.26
CA LYS A 27 -82.39 -28.54 -0.94
C LYS A 27 -83.90 -28.80 -0.82
N PRO A 28 -84.66 -28.68 -1.93
CA PRO A 28 -86.06 -29.07 -1.95
C PRO A 28 -86.20 -30.58 -1.72
N ARG A 29 -87.20 -30.99 -0.93
CA ARG A 29 -87.41 -32.40 -0.58
C ARG A 29 -88.41 -33.03 -1.52
N ARG A 30 -87.92 -33.94 -2.35
CA ARG A 30 -88.67 -34.53 -3.49
C ARG A 30 -88.76 -36.05 -3.41
N ASP A 31 -87.95 -36.67 -2.58
CA ASP A 31 -87.84 -38.13 -2.51
C ASP A 31 -88.97 -38.71 -1.66
N SER A 32 -89.45 -39.90 -2.00
CA SER A 32 -90.44 -40.63 -1.20
C SER A 32 -89.75 -41.45 -0.10
N MET A 33 -90.41 -41.63 1.04
CA MET A 33 -89.85 -42.43 2.13
C MET A 33 -89.99 -43.93 1.86
N ASP A 34 -88.89 -44.69 1.92
CA ASP A 34 -88.94 -46.16 1.85
C ASP A 34 -89.31 -46.75 3.21
N TRP A 35 -90.61 -46.80 3.47
CA TRP A 35 -91.16 -47.33 4.72
C TRP A 35 -90.83 -48.81 4.95
N ARG A 36 -90.55 -49.60 3.91
CA ARG A 36 -90.20 -51.02 4.08
C ARG A 36 -88.83 -51.14 4.72
N ARG A 37 -87.85 -50.42 4.16
CA ARG A 37 -86.48 -50.38 4.67
C ARG A 37 -86.42 -49.86 6.11
N ILE A 38 -87.21 -48.84 6.43
CA ILE A 38 -87.28 -48.25 7.77
C ILE A 38 -87.96 -49.19 8.76
N SER A 39 -88.99 -49.92 8.35
CA SER A 39 -89.70 -50.88 9.22
C SER A 39 -88.86 -52.10 9.58
N THR A 40 -87.91 -52.49 8.74
CA THR A 40 -86.97 -53.60 8.99
C THR A 40 -85.75 -53.20 9.81
N LEU A 41 -85.53 -51.90 10.02
CA LEU A 41 -84.35 -51.38 10.70
C LEU A 41 -84.49 -51.52 12.21
N ASP A 42 -83.55 -52.25 12.83
CA ASP A 42 -83.43 -52.35 14.28
C ASP A 42 -82.66 -51.14 14.83
N VAL A 43 -83.40 -50.09 15.19
CA VAL A 43 -82.84 -48.82 15.70
C VAL A 43 -82.11 -49.02 17.03
N ASP A 44 -82.60 -49.91 17.89
CA ASP A 44 -81.98 -50.14 19.19
C ASP A 44 -80.62 -50.84 19.03
N ARG A 45 -80.49 -51.74 18.05
CA ARG A 45 -79.19 -52.32 17.71
C ARG A 45 -78.22 -51.27 17.19
N VAL A 46 -78.65 -50.43 16.23
CA VAL A 46 -77.82 -49.35 15.67
C VAL A 46 -77.32 -48.41 16.77
N ALA A 47 -78.18 -48.06 17.73
CA ALA A 47 -77.81 -47.22 18.86
C ALA A 47 -76.85 -47.90 19.84
N ARG A 48 -77.06 -49.19 20.18
CA ARG A 48 -76.19 -49.94 21.10
C ARG A 48 -74.80 -50.21 20.52
N GLU A 49 -74.75 -50.53 19.23
CA GLU A 49 -73.51 -50.93 18.54
C GLU A 49 -72.76 -49.74 17.92
N LEU A 50 -73.37 -48.54 17.93
CA LEU A 50 -72.85 -47.35 17.26
C LEU A 50 -72.53 -47.63 15.79
N ASP A 51 -73.44 -48.33 15.11
CA ASP A 51 -73.28 -48.70 13.70
C ASP A 51 -73.49 -47.48 12.79
N VAL A 52 -72.42 -46.69 12.66
CA VAL A 52 -72.40 -45.48 11.82
C VAL A 52 -72.61 -45.83 10.35
N ALA A 53 -72.19 -47.01 9.89
CA ALA A 53 -72.39 -47.41 8.50
C ALA A 53 -73.87 -47.54 8.18
N THR A 54 -74.61 -48.31 8.98
CA THR A 54 -76.07 -48.43 8.82
C THR A 54 -76.78 -47.08 8.98
N LEU A 55 -76.34 -46.23 9.91
CA LEU A 55 -76.90 -44.88 10.06
C LEU A 55 -76.67 -44.01 8.81
N GLN A 56 -75.44 -44.02 8.27
CA GLN A 56 -75.05 -43.25 7.10
C GLN A 56 -75.79 -43.69 5.84
N GLU A 57 -76.06 -44.99 5.67
CA GLU A 57 -76.83 -45.49 4.53
C GLU A 57 -78.29 -45.00 4.53
N ASN A 58 -78.88 -44.74 5.70
CA ASN A 58 -80.26 -44.30 5.84
C ASN A 58 -80.40 -42.77 5.94
N ILE A 59 -79.32 -42.05 6.25
CA ILE A 59 -79.36 -40.60 6.51
C ILE A 59 -79.87 -39.79 5.32
N ALA A 60 -79.47 -40.14 4.09
CA ALA A 60 -79.89 -39.44 2.88
C ALA A 60 -81.39 -39.61 2.62
N GLY A 61 -81.90 -40.84 2.77
CA GLY A 61 -83.32 -41.15 2.58
C GLY A 61 -84.24 -40.46 3.60
N ILE A 62 -83.76 -40.25 4.83
CA ILE A 62 -84.50 -39.52 5.87
C ILE A 62 -84.42 -38.00 5.67
N THR A 63 -83.23 -37.51 5.30
CA THR A 63 -82.95 -36.07 5.22
C THR A 63 -83.66 -35.40 4.05
N PHE A 64 -83.77 -36.07 2.90
CA PHE A 64 -84.27 -35.47 1.66
C PHE A 64 -85.69 -35.91 1.25
N CYS A 65 -86.37 -36.72 2.08
CA CYS A 65 -87.74 -37.17 1.79
C CYS A 65 -88.81 -36.10 2.02
N ASN A 66 -89.89 -36.20 1.24
CA ASN A 66 -91.07 -35.36 1.34
C ASN A 66 -92.09 -35.96 2.33
N LEU A 67 -92.28 -35.30 3.46
CA LEU A 67 -93.19 -35.74 4.52
C LEU A 67 -94.61 -35.14 4.40
N GLU A 68 -94.85 -34.21 3.48
CA GLU A 68 -96.12 -33.47 3.40
C GLU A 68 -97.30 -34.32 2.90
N ARG A 69 -97.01 -35.45 2.23
CA ARG A 69 -98.01 -36.32 1.59
C ARG A 69 -98.08 -37.73 2.17
N GLU A 70 -97.30 -37.99 3.21
CA GLU A 70 -97.23 -39.31 3.85
C GLU A 70 -98.40 -39.51 4.81
N VAL A 71 -99.02 -40.69 4.74
CA VAL A 71 -100.15 -41.09 5.61
C VAL A 71 -99.77 -42.28 6.46
N CYS A 72 -100.44 -42.46 7.60
CA CYS A 72 -100.19 -43.60 8.46
C CYS A 72 -100.49 -44.92 7.72
N SER A 73 -99.50 -45.80 7.61
CA SER A 73 -99.65 -47.11 6.94
C SER A 73 -100.66 -48.05 7.59
N ARG A 74 -101.05 -47.80 8.85
CA ARG A 74 -101.98 -48.65 9.61
C ARG A 74 -103.43 -48.18 9.58
N CYS A 75 -103.69 -46.87 9.50
CA CYS A 75 -105.05 -46.32 9.57
C CYS A 75 -105.39 -45.30 8.46
N GLY A 76 -104.44 -44.97 7.59
CA GLY A 76 -104.65 -44.04 6.46
C GLY A 76 -104.83 -42.57 6.84
N GLN A 77 -104.74 -42.23 8.13
CA GLN A 77 -104.89 -40.86 8.62
C GLN A 77 -103.62 -40.01 8.37
N PRO A 78 -103.76 -38.69 8.22
CA PRO A 78 -102.60 -37.78 8.15
C PRO A 78 -101.80 -37.84 9.44
N VAL A 79 -100.48 -37.66 9.33
CA VAL A 79 -99.57 -37.59 10.48
C VAL A 79 -99.81 -36.29 11.27
N ASP A 80 -99.63 -36.35 12.59
CA ASP A 80 -99.77 -35.18 13.47
C ASP A 80 -98.90 -33.99 12.99
N PRO A 81 -99.46 -32.77 12.87
CA PRO A 81 -98.72 -31.60 12.39
C PRO A 81 -97.54 -31.18 13.25
N ALA A 82 -97.57 -31.40 14.57
CA ALA A 82 -96.44 -31.06 15.45
C ALA A 82 -95.28 -32.06 15.26
N LEU A 83 -95.57 -33.36 15.13
CA LEU A 83 -94.57 -34.37 14.79
C LEU A 83 -93.93 -34.13 13.42
N LEU A 84 -94.73 -33.73 12.41
CA LEU A 84 -94.21 -33.36 11.09
C LEU A 84 -93.26 -32.15 11.16
N LYS A 85 -93.56 -31.14 11.99
CA LYS A 85 -92.66 -30.00 12.22
C LYS A 85 -91.36 -30.42 12.90
N VAL A 86 -91.42 -31.32 13.88
CA VAL A 86 -90.22 -31.88 14.54
C VAL A 86 -89.35 -32.63 13.55
N LEU A 87 -89.94 -33.52 12.74
CA LEU A 87 -89.23 -34.25 11.70
C LEU A 87 -88.65 -33.30 10.63
N ARG A 88 -89.39 -32.26 10.25
CA ARG A 88 -88.92 -31.25 9.31
C ARG A 88 -87.72 -30.47 9.86
N LEU A 89 -87.75 -30.09 11.13
CA LEU A 89 -86.60 -29.47 11.81
C LEU A 89 -85.42 -30.43 11.86
N ALA A 90 -85.64 -31.71 12.20
CA ALA A 90 -84.59 -32.72 12.20
C ALA A 90 -83.95 -32.86 10.80
N GLN A 91 -84.73 -32.89 9.72
CA GLN A 91 -84.20 -32.92 8.35
C GLN A 91 -83.33 -31.70 8.03
N LEU A 92 -83.72 -30.50 8.46
CA LEU A 92 -82.94 -29.27 8.22
C LEU A 92 -81.64 -29.30 9.04
N ILE A 93 -81.70 -29.74 10.30
CA ILE A 93 -80.54 -29.89 11.16
C ILE A 93 -79.56 -30.89 10.55
N ILE A 94 -80.04 -32.07 10.12
CA ILE A 94 -79.19 -33.11 9.53
C ILE A 94 -78.53 -32.61 8.23
N GLU A 95 -79.28 -31.92 7.35
CA GLU A 95 -78.71 -31.35 6.12
C GLU A 95 -77.60 -30.31 6.42
N TYR A 96 -77.81 -29.47 7.43
CA TYR A 96 -76.79 -28.52 7.87
C TYR A 96 -75.55 -29.23 8.43
N LEU A 97 -75.73 -30.28 9.24
CA LEU A 97 -74.63 -31.07 9.78
C LEU A 97 -73.83 -31.79 8.68
N LEU A 98 -74.50 -32.33 7.67
CA LEU A 98 -73.84 -32.91 6.49
C LEU A 98 -73.02 -31.85 5.74
N HIS A 99 -73.56 -30.64 5.55
CA HIS A 99 -72.79 -29.54 4.96
C HIS A 99 -71.56 -29.16 5.80
N CYS A 100 -71.69 -29.10 7.14
CA CYS A 100 -70.56 -28.86 8.02
C CYS A 100 -69.49 -29.96 7.89
N GLN A 101 -69.90 -31.22 7.80
CA GLN A 101 -68.99 -32.35 7.58
C GLN A 101 -68.22 -32.21 6.27
N ASP A 102 -68.90 -31.88 5.16
CA ASP A 102 -68.26 -31.68 3.86
C ASP A 102 -67.26 -30.51 3.90
N CYS A 103 -67.63 -29.38 4.50
CA CYS A 103 -66.76 -28.21 4.65
C CYS A 103 -65.51 -28.53 5.48
N LEU A 104 -65.68 -29.22 6.61
CA LEU A 104 -64.57 -29.62 7.46
C LEU A 104 -63.66 -30.63 6.74
N SER A 105 -64.24 -31.61 6.04
CA SER A 105 -63.48 -32.62 5.28
C SER A 105 -62.65 -31.99 4.15
N ALA A 106 -63.24 -31.04 3.41
CA ALA A 106 -62.53 -30.31 2.36
C ALA A 106 -61.38 -29.47 2.93
N SER A 107 -61.58 -28.82 4.08
CA SER A 107 -60.54 -28.05 4.77
C SER A 107 -59.37 -28.95 5.22
N ILE A 108 -59.68 -30.12 5.79
CA ILE A 108 -58.66 -31.10 6.20
C ILE A 108 -57.85 -31.56 4.99
N ALA A 109 -58.51 -31.99 3.91
CA ALA A 109 -57.82 -32.45 2.70
C ALA A 109 -56.91 -31.37 2.09
N GLN A 110 -57.33 -30.10 2.12
CA GLN A 110 -56.52 -28.98 1.66
C GLN A 110 -55.29 -28.74 2.56
N LEU A 111 -55.46 -28.82 3.88
CA LEU A 111 -54.35 -28.68 4.83
C LEU A 111 -53.34 -29.82 4.68
N GLU A 112 -53.81 -31.06 4.49
CA GLU A 112 -52.97 -32.23 4.22
C GLU A 112 -52.16 -32.05 2.93
N ALA A 113 -52.79 -31.62 1.84
CA ALA A 113 -52.10 -31.36 0.58
C ALA A 113 -51.02 -30.27 0.70
N ARG A 114 -51.30 -29.20 1.47
CA ARG A 114 -50.33 -28.14 1.77
C ARG A 114 -49.14 -28.67 2.58
N LEU A 115 -49.40 -29.49 3.59
CA LEU A 115 -48.36 -30.10 4.41
C LEU A 115 -47.46 -31.01 3.56
N GLN A 116 -48.05 -31.86 2.71
CA GLN A 116 -47.30 -32.72 1.79
C GLN A 116 -46.42 -31.91 0.83
N THR A 117 -46.94 -30.81 0.29
CA THR A 117 -46.16 -29.92 -0.59
C THR A 117 -44.97 -29.30 0.14
N SER A 118 -45.18 -28.82 1.37
CA SER A 118 -44.12 -28.23 2.20
C SER A 118 -43.04 -29.27 2.57
N LEU A 119 -43.45 -30.48 2.94
CA LEU A 119 -42.53 -31.59 3.23
C LEU A 119 -41.65 -31.93 2.01
N GLY A 120 -42.26 -31.99 0.82
CA GLY A 120 -41.54 -32.22 -0.43
C GLY A 120 -40.51 -31.14 -0.74
N GLN A 121 -40.84 -29.86 -0.49
CA GLN A 121 -39.90 -28.75 -0.64
C GLN A 121 -38.73 -28.86 0.36
N GLN A 122 -39.03 -29.16 1.63
CA GLN A 122 -37.99 -29.34 2.65
C GLN A 122 -37.02 -30.48 2.30
N GLN A 123 -37.53 -31.61 1.79
CA GLN A 123 -36.70 -32.74 1.39
C GLN A 123 -35.79 -32.40 0.20
N ARG A 124 -36.27 -31.65 -0.78
CA ARG A 124 -35.45 -31.15 -1.90
C ARG A 124 -34.35 -30.21 -1.41
N SER A 125 -34.68 -29.28 -0.52
CA SER A 125 -33.69 -28.36 0.06
C SER A 125 -32.62 -29.12 0.86
N GLN A 126 -32.98 -30.16 1.61
CA GLN A 126 -32.02 -31.00 2.32
C GLN A 126 -31.09 -31.76 1.37
N GLN A 127 -31.62 -32.28 0.25
CA GLN A 127 -30.79 -32.95 -0.76
C GLN A 127 -29.78 -32.00 -1.40
N GLU A 128 -30.20 -30.77 -1.74
CA GLU A 128 -29.31 -29.77 -2.32
C GLU A 128 -28.22 -29.33 -1.34
N LEU A 129 -28.57 -29.13 -0.06
CA LEU A 129 -27.58 -28.85 0.99
C LEU A 129 -26.58 -30.00 1.15
N GLY A 130 -27.04 -31.26 1.05
CA GLY A 130 -26.16 -32.43 1.04
C GLY A 130 -25.18 -32.41 -0.14
N ARG A 131 -25.68 -32.11 -1.34
CA ARG A 131 -24.87 -31.99 -2.55
C ARG A 131 -23.79 -30.90 -2.43
N GLN A 132 -24.18 -29.72 -1.97
CA GLN A 132 -23.25 -28.61 -1.73
C GLN A 132 -22.19 -28.96 -0.66
N ALA A 133 -22.58 -29.68 0.41
CA ALA A 133 -21.64 -30.11 1.43
C ALA A 133 -20.60 -31.10 0.88
N ASP A 134 -20.99 -32.00 -0.02
CA ASP A 134 -20.07 -32.96 -0.64
C ASP A 134 -19.15 -32.30 -1.69
N GLU A 135 -19.66 -31.33 -2.46
CA GLU A 135 -18.84 -30.49 -3.34
C GLU A 135 -17.76 -29.72 -2.54
N LEU A 136 -18.15 -29.10 -1.41
CA LEU A 136 -17.21 -28.42 -0.52
C LEU A 136 -16.15 -29.37 0.07
N LYS A 137 -16.52 -30.62 0.40
CA LYS A 137 -15.53 -31.64 0.83
C LYS A 137 -14.57 -32.00 -0.31
N GLY A 138 -15.05 -32.08 -1.54
CA GLY A 138 -14.23 -32.31 -2.74
C GLY A 138 -13.19 -31.22 -2.94
N VAL A 139 -13.62 -29.96 -2.94
CA VAL A 139 -12.73 -28.79 -3.06
C VAL A 139 -11.70 -28.74 -1.94
N ARG A 140 -12.09 -29.04 -0.69
CA ARG A 140 -11.14 -29.13 0.43
C ARG A 140 -10.08 -30.21 0.25
N LYS A 141 -10.40 -31.33 -0.40
CA LYS A 141 -9.42 -32.39 -0.70
C LYS A 141 -8.46 -31.95 -1.81
N GLN A 142 -8.94 -31.26 -2.84
CA GLN A 142 -8.09 -30.69 -3.89
C GLN A 142 -7.12 -29.64 -3.33
N LYS A 143 -7.59 -28.71 -2.49
CA LYS A 143 -6.73 -27.75 -1.81
C LYS A 143 -5.63 -28.40 -0.95
N LYS A 144 -5.90 -29.58 -0.37
CA LYS A 144 -4.86 -30.36 0.32
C LYS A 144 -3.83 -30.96 -0.63
N GLN A 145 -4.21 -31.34 -1.85
CA GLN A 145 -3.26 -31.81 -2.88
C GLN A 145 -2.43 -30.69 -3.50
N GLU A 146 -2.83 -29.42 -3.37
CA GLU A 146 -2.05 -28.25 -3.80
C GLU A 146 -1.00 -27.80 -2.77
N GLN A 147 -1.12 -28.22 -1.50
CA GLN A 147 -0.11 -27.98 -0.45
C GLN A 147 1.34 -28.35 -0.84
N PRO A 148 1.62 -29.51 -1.48
CA PRO A 148 2.97 -29.84 -1.94
C PRO A 148 3.50 -28.87 -3.00
N VAL A 149 2.63 -28.22 -3.80
CA VAL A 149 3.06 -27.21 -4.77
C VAL A 149 3.46 -25.92 -4.04
N GLU A 150 2.71 -25.52 -3.02
CA GLU A 150 3.06 -24.36 -2.19
C GLU A 150 4.37 -24.59 -1.41
N GLU A 151 4.59 -25.79 -0.87
CA GLU A 151 5.86 -26.15 -0.20
C GLU A 151 7.06 -26.04 -1.15
N VAL A 152 6.93 -26.51 -2.39
CA VAL A 152 7.98 -26.39 -3.41
C VAL A 152 8.23 -24.92 -3.79
N LEU A 153 7.18 -24.10 -3.88
CA LEU A 153 7.33 -22.66 -4.16
C LEU A 153 8.04 -21.93 -3.01
N GLU A 154 7.72 -22.27 -1.75
CA GLU A 154 8.43 -21.73 -0.58
C GLU A 154 9.90 -22.16 -0.56
N GLU A 155 10.21 -23.42 -0.89
CA GLU A 155 11.60 -23.89 -1.01
C GLU A 155 12.37 -23.12 -2.10
N LEU A 156 11.75 -22.90 -3.26
CA LEU A 156 12.36 -22.12 -4.35
C LEU A 156 12.57 -20.65 -3.95
N ARG A 157 11.61 -20.02 -3.25
CA ARG A 157 11.77 -18.66 -2.70
C ARG A 157 12.92 -18.59 -1.69
N ALA A 158 13.06 -19.60 -0.82
CA ALA A 158 14.15 -19.67 0.15
C ALA A 158 15.51 -19.80 -0.54
N LYS A 159 15.62 -20.68 -1.55
CA LYS A 159 16.83 -20.83 -2.37
C LYS A 159 17.21 -19.53 -3.08
N LEU A 160 16.24 -18.85 -3.69
CA LEU A 160 16.46 -17.56 -4.34
C LEU A 160 17.04 -16.52 -3.36
N LYS A 161 16.41 -16.35 -2.19
CA LYS A 161 16.89 -15.41 -1.15
C LYS A 161 18.30 -15.75 -0.69
N TRP A 162 18.61 -17.03 -0.49
CA TRP A 162 19.94 -17.47 -0.10
C TRP A 162 20.99 -17.12 -1.19
N THR A 163 20.70 -17.44 -2.46
CA THR A 163 21.61 -17.11 -3.57
C THR A 163 21.83 -15.61 -3.75
N GLN A 164 20.79 -14.80 -3.50
CA GLN A 164 20.89 -13.36 -3.56
C GLN A 164 21.80 -12.81 -2.45
N GLY A 165 21.63 -13.30 -1.21
CA GLY A 165 22.50 -12.93 -0.09
C GLY A 165 23.96 -13.33 -0.32
N GLU A 166 24.21 -14.51 -0.87
CA GLU A 166 25.57 -14.95 -1.23
C GLU A 166 26.21 -14.01 -2.27
N LEU A 167 25.46 -13.61 -3.30
CA LEU A 167 25.94 -12.69 -4.33
C LEU A 167 26.23 -11.28 -3.77
N GLU A 168 25.38 -10.79 -2.87
CA GLU A 168 25.58 -9.51 -2.18
C GLU A 168 26.83 -9.54 -1.29
N ALA A 169 27.03 -10.62 -0.53
CA ALA A 169 28.24 -10.83 0.26
C ALA A 169 29.50 -10.89 -0.61
N GLN A 170 29.44 -11.54 -1.78
CA GLN A 170 30.55 -11.58 -2.72
C GLN A 170 30.90 -10.19 -3.28
N ARG A 171 29.88 -9.39 -3.62
CA ARG A 171 30.06 -8.00 -4.07
C ARG A 171 30.63 -7.10 -2.97
N GLU A 172 30.25 -7.32 -1.72
CA GLU A 172 30.81 -6.61 -0.57
C GLU A 172 32.28 -6.95 -0.33
N ALA A 173 32.61 -8.24 -0.36
CA ALA A 173 33.98 -8.70 -0.24
C ALA A 173 34.87 -8.13 -1.35
N GLU A 174 34.36 -8.04 -2.58
CA GLU A 174 35.08 -7.43 -3.70
C GLU A 174 35.31 -5.93 -3.51
N ARG A 175 34.30 -5.18 -3.06
CA ARG A 175 34.46 -3.76 -2.70
C ARG A 175 35.51 -3.56 -1.60
N GLN A 176 35.50 -4.42 -0.58
CA GLN A 176 36.50 -4.36 0.49
C GLN A 176 37.92 -4.63 -0.02
N ARG A 177 38.10 -5.62 -0.90
CA ARG A 177 39.39 -5.89 -1.54
C ARG A 177 39.89 -4.69 -2.34
N GLN A 178 39.03 -4.06 -3.15
CA GLN A 178 39.39 -2.88 -3.92
C GLN A 178 39.84 -1.71 -3.03
N LEU A 179 39.16 -1.49 -1.90
CA LEU A 179 39.55 -0.46 -0.93
C LEU A 179 40.92 -0.76 -0.30
N GLN A 180 41.16 -2.02 0.10
CA GLN A 180 42.46 -2.42 0.62
C GLN A 180 43.59 -2.28 -0.42
N GLU A 181 43.35 -2.66 -1.67
CA GLU A 181 44.32 -2.50 -2.74
C GLU A 181 44.65 -1.03 -2.99
N ALA A 182 43.63 -0.15 -3.02
CA ALA A 182 43.83 1.29 -3.17
C ALA A 182 44.65 1.89 -2.02
N GLU A 183 44.41 1.44 -0.78
CA GLU A 183 45.17 1.89 0.38
C GLU A 183 46.62 1.40 0.34
N ILE A 184 46.86 0.16 -0.09
CA ILE A 184 48.23 -0.36 -0.30
C ILE A 184 48.96 0.44 -1.39
N ILE A 185 48.28 0.76 -2.50
CA ILE A 185 48.86 1.59 -3.57
C ILE A 185 49.20 2.97 -3.03
N HIS A 186 48.28 3.61 -2.31
CA HIS A 186 48.50 4.92 -1.73
C HIS A 186 49.69 4.93 -0.75
N GLN A 187 49.80 3.89 0.09
CA GLN A 187 50.91 3.75 1.02
C GLN A 187 52.25 3.61 0.29
N ARG A 188 52.31 2.81 -0.79
CA ARG A 188 53.51 2.69 -1.63
C ARG A 188 53.88 4.01 -2.31
N GLU A 189 52.90 4.80 -2.75
CA GLU A 189 53.15 6.13 -3.31
C GLU A 189 53.74 7.09 -2.26
N ILE A 190 53.22 7.05 -1.02
CA ILE A 190 53.76 7.83 0.09
C ILE A 190 55.21 7.43 0.38
N GLU A 191 55.49 6.13 0.44
CA GLU A 191 56.84 5.61 0.69
C GLU A 191 57.81 6.01 -0.41
N ALA A 192 57.46 5.80 -1.68
CA ALA A 192 58.27 6.23 -2.82
C ALA A 192 58.55 7.74 -2.80
N LYS A 193 57.56 8.55 -2.39
CA LYS A 193 57.74 10.00 -2.25
C LYS A 193 58.72 10.37 -1.14
N LYS A 194 58.68 9.68 0.00
CA LYS A 194 59.65 9.86 1.08
C LYS A 194 61.06 9.50 0.64
N GLU A 195 61.23 8.34 0.00
CA GLU A 195 62.53 7.91 -0.53
C GLU A 195 63.10 8.93 -1.52
N PHE A 196 62.26 9.50 -2.39
CA PHE A 196 62.68 10.54 -3.33
C PHE A 196 63.11 11.83 -2.62
N ASP A 197 62.38 12.26 -1.58
CA ASP A 197 62.73 13.44 -0.80
C ASP A 197 64.04 13.23 -0.01
N GLU A 198 64.24 12.05 0.57
CA GLU A 198 65.50 11.66 1.23
C GLU A 198 66.67 11.67 0.25
N TRP A 199 66.49 11.09 -0.94
CA TRP A 199 67.51 11.09 -1.99
C TRP A 199 67.88 12.52 -2.40
N LYS A 200 66.88 13.39 -2.64
CA LYS A 200 67.14 14.82 -2.93
C LYS A 200 68.00 15.41 -1.83
N GLN A 201 67.63 15.24 -0.56
CA GLN A 201 68.32 15.85 0.55
C GLN A 201 69.77 15.35 0.70
N GLN A 202 70.00 14.06 0.44
CA GLN A 202 71.36 13.51 0.36
C GLN A 202 72.16 14.19 -0.75
N GLU A 203 71.56 14.37 -1.93
CA GLU A 203 72.25 14.99 -3.07
C GLU A 203 72.55 16.47 -2.84
N TRP A 204 71.60 17.21 -2.25
CA TRP A 204 71.82 18.57 -1.77
C TRP A 204 72.98 18.64 -0.78
N THR A 205 73.04 17.70 0.17
CA THR A 205 74.13 17.64 1.17
C THR A 205 75.49 17.39 0.51
N LYS A 206 75.55 16.49 -0.48
CA LYS A 206 76.78 16.22 -1.24
C LYS A 206 77.25 17.47 -2.00
N LEU A 207 76.35 18.11 -2.75
CA LEU A 207 76.66 19.32 -3.52
C LEU A 207 77.17 20.45 -2.62
N TYR A 208 76.47 20.70 -1.50
CA TYR A 208 76.94 21.70 -0.52
C TYR A 208 78.30 21.32 0.07
N GLY A 209 78.53 20.05 0.37
CA GLY A 209 79.83 19.56 0.83
C GLY A 209 80.95 19.75 -0.20
N GLU A 210 80.67 19.54 -1.49
CA GLU A 210 81.62 19.81 -2.58
C GLU A 210 81.90 21.31 -2.74
N ILE A 211 80.86 22.14 -2.68
CA ILE A 211 81.00 23.60 -2.69
C ILE A 211 81.88 24.07 -1.54
N ASP A 212 81.71 23.53 -0.32
CA ASP A 212 82.53 23.92 0.82
C ASP A 212 83.98 23.44 0.69
N LYS A 213 84.22 22.26 0.11
CA LYS A 213 85.59 21.83 -0.26
C LYS A 213 86.22 22.80 -1.26
N LEU A 214 85.49 23.21 -2.30
CA LEU A 214 85.94 24.21 -3.28
C LEU A 214 86.24 25.56 -2.63
N LYS A 215 85.34 26.05 -1.76
CA LYS A 215 85.57 27.28 -1.00
C LYS A 215 86.85 27.19 -0.17
N LYS A 216 87.11 26.04 0.46
CA LYS A 216 88.34 25.81 1.23
C LYS A 216 89.58 25.87 0.35
N ILE A 217 89.57 25.20 -0.81
CA ILE A 217 90.67 25.26 -1.78
C ILE A 217 90.93 26.71 -2.22
N PHE A 218 89.88 27.44 -2.61
CA PHE A 218 90.02 28.86 -2.97
C PHE A 218 90.56 29.70 -1.83
N TRP A 219 90.10 29.47 -0.59
CA TRP A 219 90.58 30.20 0.58
C TRP A 219 92.06 29.98 0.85
N ASP A 220 92.52 28.73 0.75
CA ASP A 220 93.92 28.37 0.92
C ASP A 220 94.80 29.00 -0.18
N GLU A 221 94.32 29.02 -1.43
CA GLU A 221 94.99 29.71 -2.53
C GLU A 221 95.04 31.23 -2.34
N PHE A 222 93.93 31.86 -1.93
CA PHE A 222 93.92 33.29 -1.59
C PHE A 222 94.93 33.62 -0.50
N LYS A 223 95.03 32.77 0.53
CA LYS A 223 96.01 32.94 1.60
C LYS A 223 97.45 32.79 1.08
N ASN A 224 97.68 31.83 0.18
CA ASN A 224 98.98 31.65 -0.46
C ASN A 224 99.36 32.87 -1.32
N VAL A 225 98.44 33.38 -2.14
CA VAL A 225 98.62 34.59 -2.95
C VAL A 225 98.87 35.81 -2.05
N ALA A 226 98.14 35.96 -0.93
CA ALA A 226 98.37 37.04 0.01
C ALA A 226 99.78 36.99 0.63
N ASN A 227 100.26 35.80 0.99
CA ASN A 227 101.63 35.60 1.48
C ASN A 227 102.68 35.90 0.40
N GLN A 228 102.42 35.49 -0.85
CA GLN A 228 103.28 35.81 -1.99
C GLN A 228 103.32 37.31 -2.26
N ASN A 229 102.17 38.00 -2.25
CA ASN A 229 102.09 39.45 -2.38
C ASN A 229 102.85 40.15 -1.27
N SER A 230 102.72 39.73 -0.01
CA SER A 230 103.51 40.29 1.09
C SER A 230 105.02 40.09 0.88
N SER A 231 105.44 38.92 0.38
CA SER A 231 106.84 38.67 0.02
C SER A 231 107.32 39.54 -1.15
N LEU A 232 106.47 39.73 -2.17
CA LEU A 232 106.75 40.60 -3.29
C LEU A 232 106.84 42.06 -2.86
N GLU A 233 105.92 42.53 -2.01
CA GLU A 233 105.96 43.87 -1.42
C GLU A 233 107.23 44.08 -0.59
N GLU A 234 107.66 43.08 0.18
CA GLU A 234 108.91 43.17 0.95
C GLU A 234 110.14 43.22 0.03
N LYS A 235 110.15 42.42 -1.05
CA LYS A 235 111.16 42.54 -2.11
C LYS A 235 111.10 43.90 -2.83
N LEU A 236 109.91 44.45 -3.03
CA LEU A 236 109.71 45.74 -3.68
C LEU A 236 110.14 46.89 -2.76
N ARG A 237 109.94 46.77 -1.44
CA ARG A 237 110.54 47.67 -0.44
C ARG A 237 112.05 47.57 -0.41
N MET A 238 112.62 46.36 -0.52
CA MET A 238 114.06 46.17 -0.67
C MET A 238 114.60 46.83 -1.95
N LEU A 239 113.90 46.69 -3.08
CA LEU A 239 114.25 47.35 -4.34
C LEU A 239 114.05 48.88 -4.29
N GLN A 240 113.01 49.38 -3.62
CA GLN A 240 112.82 50.81 -3.37
C GLN A 240 113.89 51.37 -2.44
N SER A 241 114.32 50.62 -1.42
CA SER A 241 115.46 50.99 -0.58
C SER A 241 116.78 51.00 -1.37
N HIS A 242 116.87 50.17 -2.42
CA HIS A 242 117.98 50.18 -3.37
C HIS A 242 117.86 51.32 -4.40
N SER A 243 116.65 51.75 -4.78
CA SER A 243 116.40 52.83 -5.75
C SER A 243 116.47 54.25 -5.17
N VAL A 244 116.66 54.41 -3.85
CA VAL A 244 117.04 55.71 -3.24
C VAL A 244 118.55 55.97 -3.37
N MET A 245 119.30 55.08 -4.05
CA MET A 245 120.68 55.31 -4.42
C MET A 245 120.86 55.20 -5.95
N GLU A 246 121.00 56.37 -6.58
CA GLU A 246 121.41 56.61 -7.99
C GLU A 246 120.38 56.16 -9.07
N SER A 247 120.03 56.89 -10.15
CA SER A 247 120.48 58.14 -10.76
C SER A 247 119.53 58.55 -11.93
N ASN A 248 119.58 59.84 -12.27
CA ASN A 248 119.34 60.57 -13.53
C ASN A 248 118.77 59.90 -14.81
N LEU A 249 118.04 60.73 -15.59
CA LEU A 249 117.46 60.60 -16.97
C LEU A 249 115.97 60.18 -16.96
N GLY A 250 115.00 60.76 -17.68
CA GLY A 250 114.90 61.75 -18.76
C GLY A 250 113.47 61.62 -19.34
N SER A 251 112.92 62.72 -19.90
CA SER A 251 111.52 62.85 -20.36
C SER A 251 111.08 61.85 -21.45
N LEU A 252 109.92 61.20 -21.28
CA LEU A 252 109.27 60.36 -22.29
C LEU A 252 107.79 60.72 -22.51
N ARG A 253 107.58 61.36 -23.67
CA ARG A 253 106.51 61.23 -24.68
C ARG A 253 105.31 60.31 -24.37
N ASN A 254 104.11 60.88 -24.48
CA ASN A 254 102.75 60.35 -24.28
C ASN A 254 102.51 58.87 -24.69
N GLU A 255 102.57 57.94 -23.73
CA GLU A 255 101.92 56.61 -23.79
C GLU A 255 100.41 56.69 -23.41
N GLU A 256 100.01 57.72 -22.67
CA GLU A 256 98.65 57.91 -22.14
C GLU A 256 97.57 58.01 -23.24
N SER A 257 97.91 58.50 -24.44
CA SER A 257 96.94 58.68 -25.53
C SER A 257 96.63 57.38 -26.29
N GLU A 258 97.56 56.42 -26.33
CA GLU A 258 97.31 55.10 -26.93
C GLU A 258 96.60 54.17 -25.94
N GLU A 259 96.91 54.29 -24.66
CA GLU A 259 96.22 53.57 -23.58
C GLU A 259 94.75 54.01 -23.46
N TRP A 260 94.46 55.31 -23.56
CA TRP A 260 93.09 55.82 -23.63
C TRP A 260 92.29 55.24 -24.80
N LEU A 261 92.93 55.08 -25.96
CA LEU A 261 92.28 54.51 -27.14
C LEU A 261 92.01 53.01 -26.96
N ARG A 262 92.95 52.25 -26.39
CA ARG A 262 92.79 50.83 -26.05
C ARG A 262 91.65 50.62 -25.04
N GLN A 263 91.62 51.43 -23.98
CA GLN A 263 90.59 51.33 -22.94
C GLN A 263 89.20 51.74 -23.44
N ALA A 264 89.11 52.71 -24.36
CA ALA A 264 87.87 53.06 -25.04
C ALA A 264 87.34 51.91 -25.92
N GLN A 265 88.22 51.21 -26.65
CA GLN A 265 87.85 50.04 -27.45
C GLN A 265 87.38 48.86 -26.58
N GLU A 266 88.03 48.59 -25.46
CA GLU A 266 87.61 47.54 -24.52
C GLU A 266 86.25 47.83 -23.88
N LEU A 267 86.00 49.09 -23.48
CA LEU A 267 84.69 49.52 -22.99
C LEU A 267 83.61 49.46 -24.06
N GLN A 268 83.95 49.66 -25.33
CA GLN A 268 83.03 49.49 -26.45
C GLN A 268 82.71 48.00 -26.67
N ALA A 269 83.72 47.12 -26.67
CA ALA A 269 83.54 45.69 -26.82
C ALA A 269 82.70 45.08 -25.68
N LEU A 270 82.90 45.53 -24.44
CA LEU A 270 82.07 45.12 -23.30
C LEU A 270 80.62 45.57 -23.45
N ARG A 271 80.39 46.80 -23.93
CA ARG A 271 79.04 47.31 -24.21
C ARG A 271 78.34 46.48 -25.29
N GLU A 272 79.02 46.20 -26.39
CA GLU A 272 78.50 45.35 -27.47
C GLU A 272 78.17 43.94 -26.95
N LYS A 273 79.04 43.35 -26.13
CA LYS A 273 78.80 42.04 -25.49
C LYS A 273 77.56 42.06 -24.57
N THR A 274 77.38 43.11 -23.77
CA THR A 274 76.20 43.26 -22.91
C THR A 274 74.91 43.44 -23.71
N GLU A 275 74.95 44.19 -24.81
CA GLU A 275 73.77 44.34 -25.68
C GLU A 275 73.46 43.04 -26.44
N ILE A 276 74.47 42.29 -26.90
CA ILE A 276 74.26 40.96 -27.48
C ILE A 276 73.58 40.04 -26.46
N GLN A 277 74.11 39.92 -25.24
CA GLN A 277 73.50 39.10 -24.19
C GLN A 277 72.07 39.54 -23.87
N LYS A 278 71.82 40.85 -23.78
CA LYS A 278 70.48 41.41 -23.55
C LYS A 278 69.51 41.05 -24.67
N THR A 279 69.94 41.12 -25.93
CA THR A 279 69.11 40.70 -27.07
C THR A 279 68.87 39.19 -27.09
N GLU A 280 69.85 38.39 -26.72
CA GLU A 280 69.72 36.92 -26.59
C GLU A 280 68.77 36.52 -25.47
N TRP A 281 68.89 37.12 -24.28
CA TRP A 281 67.96 36.89 -23.17
C TRP A 281 66.54 37.34 -23.52
N LYS A 282 66.41 38.47 -24.20
CA LYS A 282 65.11 38.96 -24.69
C LYS A 282 64.49 38.01 -25.71
N ARG A 283 65.31 37.40 -26.59
CA ARG A 283 64.86 36.38 -27.54
C ARG A 283 64.40 35.11 -26.83
N LYS A 284 65.23 34.55 -25.93
CA LYS A 284 64.88 33.35 -25.15
C LYS A 284 63.60 33.53 -24.34
N MET A 285 63.43 34.71 -23.72
CA MET A 285 62.21 34.99 -22.97
C MET A 285 60.97 35.08 -23.86
N LYS A 286 61.13 35.60 -25.08
CA LYS A 286 60.05 35.66 -26.07
C LYS A 286 59.70 34.26 -26.60
N GLU A 287 60.70 33.43 -26.90
CA GLU A 287 60.51 32.03 -27.34
C GLU A 287 59.77 31.21 -26.28
N LEU A 288 60.24 31.23 -25.02
CA LEU A 288 59.55 30.56 -23.91
C LEU A 288 58.12 31.05 -23.71
N HIS A 289 57.87 32.35 -23.89
CA HIS A 289 56.52 32.89 -23.82
C HIS A 289 55.62 32.39 -24.96
N GLU A 290 56.15 32.33 -26.18
CA GLU A 290 55.44 31.81 -27.36
C GLU A 290 55.16 30.30 -27.24
N GLU A 291 56.11 29.52 -26.74
CA GLU A 291 55.95 28.09 -26.44
C GLU A 291 54.83 27.86 -25.40
N HIS A 292 54.84 28.57 -24.27
CA HIS A 292 53.78 28.45 -23.27
C HIS A 292 52.40 28.85 -23.81
N VAL A 293 52.33 29.86 -24.68
CA VAL A 293 51.06 30.26 -25.32
C VAL A 293 50.60 29.19 -26.32
N ALA A 294 51.52 28.53 -27.03
CA ALA A 294 51.20 27.42 -27.94
C ALA A 294 50.71 26.20 -27.16
N GLU A 295 51.41 25.75 -26.12
CA GLU A 295 51.00 24.64 -25.25
C GLU A 295 49.61 24.89 -24.64
N LYS A 296 49.35 26.11 -24.16
CA LYS A 296 48.04 26.47 -23.62
C LYS A 296 46.93 26.38 -24.67
N ARG A 297 47.23 26.74 -25.93
CA ARG A 297 46.27 26.65 -27.04
C ARG A 297 45.97 25.19 -27.37
N GLU A 298 46.99 24.35 -27.46
CA GLU A 298 46.84 22.91 -27.73
C GLU A 298 46.00 22.23 -26.65
N LEU A 299 46.32 22.47 -25.37
CA LEU A 299 45.53 21.94 -24.25
C LEU A 299 44.07 22.41 -24.29
N GLN A 300 43.83 23.65 -24.72
CA GLN A 300 42.48 24.19 -24.85
C GLN A 300 41.71 23.51 -25.99
N GLU A 301 42.36 23.25 -27.13
CA GLU A 301 41.78 22.52 -28.26
C GLU A 301 41.48 21.06 -27.91
N GLU A 302 42.39 20.39 -27.21
CA GLU A 302 42.16 19.02 -26.70
C GLU A 302 41.01 18.98 -25.70
N ASN A 303 40.92 19.95 -24.79
CA ASN A 303 39.82 20.02 -23.84
C ASN A 303 38.47 20.18 -24.56
N GLN A 304 38.40 21.06 -25.57
CA GLN A 304 37.20 21.22 -26.41
C GLN A 304 36.86 19.93 -27.16
N ARG A 305 37.85 19.23 -27.70
CA ARG A 305 37.67 17.95 -28.39
C ARG A 305 37.12 16.87 -27.46
N LEU A 306 37.67 16.75 -26.25
CA LEU A 306 37.21 15.80 -25.24
C LEU A 306 35.79 16.12 -24.78
N GLN A 307 35.47 17.40 -24.56
CA GLN A 307 34.11 17.83 -24.24
C GLN A 307 33.11 17.48 -25.34
N ALA A 308 33.47 17.69 -26.62
CA ALA A 308 32.65 17.31 -27.75
C ALA A 308 32.44 15.78 -27.82
N SER A 309 33.49 14.99 -27.60
CA SER A 309 33.41 13.52 -27.56
C SER A 309 32.48 13.03 -26.44
N LEU A 310 32.65 13.55 -25.21
CA LEU A 310 31.80 13.20 -24.07
C LEU A 310 30.32 13.55 -24.31
N SER A 311 30.06 14.72 -24.92
CA SER A 311 28.71 15.12 -25.31
C SER A 311 28.11 14.16 -26.35
N GLN A 312 28.90 13.73 -27.32
CA GLN A 312 28.48 12.77 -28.34
C GLN A 312 28.20 11.38 -27.73
N ASP A 313 29.05 10.90 -26.84
CA ASP A 313 28.88 9.60 -26.21
C ASP A 313 27.66 9.57 -25.27
N LYS A 314 27.40 10.67 -24.54
CA LYS A 314 26.16 10.84 -23.79
C LYS A 314 24.92 10.76 -24.69
N LYS A 315 24.94 11.41 -25.86
CA LYS A 315 23.84 11.34 -26.84
C LYS A 315 23.65 9.94 -27.41
N LYS A 316 24.73 9.22 -27.71
CA LYS A 316 24.67 7.83 -28.19
C LYS A 316 24.09 6.90 -27.13
N ALA A 317 24.55 7.02 -25.88
CA ALA A 317 24.02 6.23 -24.77
C ALA A 317 22.53 6.51 -24.54
N ALA A 318 22.12 7.78 -24.58
CA ALA A 318 20.71 8.16 -24.46
C ALA A 318 19.86 7.63 -25.62
N ALA A 319 20.36 7.67 -26.85
CA ALA A 319 19.68 7.07 -28.00
C ALA A 319 19.53 5.54 -27.85
N GLN A 320 20.56 4.86 -27.36
CA GLN A 320 20.52 3.42 -27.10
C GLN A 320 19.51 3.06 -26.00
N SER A 321 19.49 3.77 -24.87
CA SER A 321 18.49 3.55 -23.83
C SER A 321 17.08 3.84 -24.34
N GLN A 322 16.90 4.90 -25.14
CA GLN A 322 15.60 5.21 -25.75
C GLN A 322 15.15 4.11 -26.69
N HIS A 323 16.04 3.57 -27.53
CA HIS A 323 15.72 2.44 -28.40
C HIS A 323 15.34 1.18 -27.61
N GLN A 324 16.02 0.89 -26.49
CA GLN A 324 15.64 -0.22 -25.62
C GLN A 324 14.25 -0.02 -25.00
N ILE A 325 13.96 1.19 -24.51
CA ILE A 325 12.64 1.53 -23.96
C ILE A 325 11.54 1.36 -25.02
N SER A 326 11.75 1.90 -26.23
CA SER A 326 10.79 1.76 -27.32
C SER A 326 10.59 0.29 -27.76
N ALA A 327 11.65 -0.52 -27.77
CA ALA A 327 11.55 -1.95 -28.09
C ALA A 327 10.73 -2.70 -27.03
N LEU A 328 10.98 -2.45 -25.74
CA LEU A 328 10.19 -3.04 -24.65
C LEU A 328 8.73 -2.60 -24.69
N HIS A 329 8.47 -1.32 -24.98
CA HIS A 329 7.11 -0.81 -25.15
C HIS A 329 6.37 -1.52 -26.29
N ALA A 330 7.03 -1.72 -27.44
CA ALA A 330 6.44 -2.46 -28.55
C ALA A 330 6.17 -3.93 -28.19
N GLN A 331 7.05 -4.58 -27.42
CA GLN A 331 6.82 -5.94 -26.91
C GLN A 331 5.63 -6.01 -25.95
N LEU A 332 5.52 -5.05 -25.02
CA LEU A 332 4.37 -4.95 -24.11
C LEU A 332 3.06 -4.74 -24.88
N GLN A 333 3.09 -3.89 -25.91
CA GLN A 333 1.92 -3.64 -26.76
C GLN A 333 1.48 -4.89 -27.53
N GLU A 334 2.43 -5.70 -28.05
CA GLU A 334 2.10 -6.98 -28.69
C GLU A 334 1.56 -7.99 -27.68
N GLN A 335 2.12 -8.05 -26.46
CA GLN A 335 1.58 -8.90 -25.38
C GLN A 335 0.15 -8.49 -25.04
N ALA A 336 -0.14 -7.19 -24.90
CA ALA A 336 -1.49 -6.68 -24.68
C ALA A 336 -2.45 -7.05 -25.82
N ARG A 337 -1.98 -7.01 -27.08
CA ARG A 337 -2.76 -7.43 -28.25
C ARG A 337 -3.09 -8.93 -28.21
N ILE A 338 -2.11 -9.76 -27.82
CA ILE A 338 -2.32 -11.20 -27.65
C ILE A 338 -3.33 -11.46 -26.53
N ILE A 339 -3.18 -10.81 -25.37
CA ILE A 339 -4.11 -10.93 -24.24
C ILE A 339 -5.53 -10.55 -24.68
N ALA A 340 -5.71 -9.40 -25.34
CA ALA A 340 -7.01 -8.97 -25.85
C ALA A 340 -7.62 -10.00 -26.82
N SER A 341 -6.82 -10.59 -27.71
CA SER A 341 -7.30 -11.64 -28.63
C SER A 341 -7.67 -12.94 -27.90
N GLN A 342 -6.95 -13.29 -26.83
CA GLN A 342 -7.26 -14.44 -25.99
C GLN A 342 -8.53 -14.20 -25.17
N GLU A 343 -8.72 -13.00 -24.63
CA GLU A 343 -9.94 -12.58 -23.96
C GLU A 343 -11.15 -12.65 -24.91
N GLU A 344 -11.02 -12.17 -26.14
CA GLU A 344 -12.06 -12.31 -27.18
C GLU A 344 -12.36 -13.79 -27.46
N MET A 345 -11.34 -14.64 -27.54
CA MET A 345 -11.53 -16.09 -27.69
C MET A 345 -12.26 -16.69 -26.47
N ILE A 346 -11.91 -16.31 -25.25
CA ILE A 346 -12.59 -16.74 -24.02
C ILE A 346 -14.05 -16.28 -24.03
N GLN A 347 -14.32 -15.04 -24.47
CA GLN A 347 -15.67 -14.50 -24.60
C GLN A 347 -16.48 -15.29 -25.64
N THR A 348 -15.93 -15.57 -26.82
CA THR A 348 -16.63 -16.36 -27.86
C THR A 348 -16.93 -17.79 -27.41
N LEU A 349 -16.01 -18.43 -26.67
CA LEU A 349 -16.23 -19.75 -26.08
C LEU A 349 -17.25 -19.72 -24.94
N SER A 350 -17.27 -18.64 -24.14
CA SER A 350 -18.25 -18.41 -23.07
C SER A 350 -19.65 -18.15 -23.64
N LEU A 351 -19.76 -17.44 -24.77
CA LEU A 351 -21.01 -17.18 -25.49
C LEU A 351 -21.57 -18.41 -26.22
N ARG A 352 -20.74 -19.42 -26.52
CA ARG A 352 -21.18 -20.69 -27.14
C ARG A 352 -21.86 -21.63 -26.14
N LYS A 353 -21.83 -21.33 -24.85
CA LYS A 353 -22.55 -22.05 -23.81
C LYS A 353 -23.63 -21.12 -23.25
N VAL A 354 -24.89 -21.47 -23.53
CA VAL A 354 -26.14 -20.84 -23.04
C VAL A 354 -26.69 -19.71 -23.92
N GLU A 355 -27.65 -20.09 -24.77
CA GLU A 355 -28.69 -19.19 -25.27
C GLU A 355 -29.60 -18.76 -24.11
N GLY A 356 -29.74 -17.44 -23.88
CA GLY A 356 -30.71 -16.91 -22.93
C GLY A 356 -30.48 -15.50 -22.37
N ILE A 357 -30.46 -14.45 -23.25
CA ILE A 357 -31.24 -13.18 -23.12
C ILE A 357 -31.01 -12.32 -21.84
N HIS A 358 -30.66 -11.01 -21.77
CA HIS A 358 -30.77 -9.77 -22.59
C HIS A 358 -29.78 -8.75 -21.95
N GLU A 359 -28.92 -8.05 -22.71
CA GLU A 359 -28.99 -6.61 -23.11
C GLU A 359 -27.97 -5.68 -22.41
N VAL A 360 -27.24 -4.94 -23.25
CA VAL A 360 -26.31 -3.85 -22.94
C VAL A 360 -26.79 -2.62 -23.74
N PRO A 361 -26.62 -1.39 -23.25
CA PRO A 361 -25.72 -0.43 -23.95
C PRO A 361 -24.73 0.23 -22.97
N LYS A 362 -23.39 0.16 -23.17
CA LYS A 362 -22.50 1.05 -23.99
C LYS A 362 -22.72 2.54 -23.65
N ALA A 363 -21.75 3.42 -23.41
CA ALA A 363 -20.29 3.56 -23.61
C ALA A 363 -19.83 4.67 -22.61
N VAL A 364 -18.56 4.94 -22.29
CA VAL A 364 -17.45 5.43 -23.13
C VAL A 364 -16.19 5.44 -22.25
N ASP A 365 -15.07 5.11 -22.90
CA ASP A 365 -13.68 5.12 -22.42
C ASP A 365 -13.23 6.47 -21.84
N THR A 366 -12.36 6.47 -20.83
CA THR A 366 -11.09 7.21 -20.90
C THR A 366 -10.07 6.62 -19.91
N GLU A 367 -8.97 6.13 -20.47
CA GLU A 367 -7.66 6.03 -19.81
C GLU A 367 -7.32 7.31 -19.06
N GLU A 368 -7.01 7.23 -17.77
CA GLU A 368 -6.03 8.13 -17.14
C GLU A 368 -5.31 7.35 -16.04
N ASP A 369 -4.10 6.90 -16.39
CA ASP A 369 -3.00 6.71 -15.47
C ASP A 369 -2.82 8.02 -14.69
N SER A 370 -3.18 8.03 -13.40
CA SER A 370 -3.11 9.22 -12.54
C SER A 370 -2.60 8.80 -11.17
N PRO A 371 -1.57 9.48 -10.64
CA PRO A 371 -0.83 9.03 -9.48
C PRO A 371 -1.74 9.05 -8.24
N GLU A 372 -1.48 8.12 -7.32
CA GLU A 372 -2.06 8.10 -5.97
C GLU A 372 -1.68 9.39 -5.20
N GLU A 373 -2.39 10.49 -5.47
CA GLU A 373 -2.50 11.60 -4.54
C GLU A 373 -3.60 11.27 -3.52
N GLU A 374 -3.19 11.17 -2.27
CA GLU A 374 -4.07 11.00 -1.11
C GLU A 374 -5.16 12.09 -1.10
N LEU A 375 -6.40 11.69 -1.40
CA LEU A 375 -7.59 12.55 -1.24
C LEU A 375 -7.86 12.82 0.25
N GLU A 376 -7.24 13.87 0.80
CA GLU A 376 -7.58 14.46 2.11
C GLU A 376 -9.06 14.91 2.20
N ASP A 377 -9.73 15.15 1.06
CA ASP A 377 -11.06 15.76 1.01
C ASP A 377 -12.21 14.80 1.42
N SER A 378 -12.02 13.48 1.26
CA SER A 378 -13.04 12.47 1.60
C SER A 378 -13.23 12.28 3.11
N GLN A 379 -12.19 12.55 3.91
CA GLN A 379 -12.19 12.31 5.34
C GLN A 379 -12.89 13.43 6.12
N ASP A 380 -12.83 14.66 5.60
CA ASP A 380 -13.47 15.84 6.19
C ASP A 380 -15.00 15.78 6.00
N GLU A 381 -15.47 15.32 4.84
CA GLU A 381 -16.89 15.05 4.58
C GLU A 381 -17.45 13.94 5.48
N GLN A 382 -16.70 12.86 5.70
CA GLN A 382 -17.08 11.81 6.67
C GLN A 382 -17.16 12.37 8.10
N GLN A 383 -16.26 13.26 8.49
CA GLN A 383 -16.28 13.92 9.81
C GLN A 383 -17.47 14.88 9.96
N LYS A 384 -17.85 15.60 8.91
CA LYS A 384 -19.05 16.46 8.88
C LYS A 384 -20.33 15.64 9.00
N VAL A 385 -20.44 14.52 8.30
CA VAL A 385 -21.58 13.60 8.39
C VAL A 385 -21.71 13.01 9.80
N LEU A 386 -20.60 12.58 10.40
CA LEU A 386 -20.59 12.08 11.79
C LEU A 386 -20.93 13.17 12.81
N ALA A 387 -20.49 14.42 12.58
CA ALA A 387 -20.85 15.56 13.43
C ALA A 387 -22.36 15.89 13.32
N ALA A 388 -22.91 15.90 12.10
CA ALA A 388 -24.34 16.11 11.86
C ALA A 388 -25.22 15.02 12.49
N LEU A 389 -24.78 13.76 12.43
CA LEU A 389 -25.43 12.62 13.09
C LEU A 389 -25.44 12.75 14.62
N ARG A 390 -24.37 13.27 15.24
CA ARG A 390 -24.31 13.51 16.69
C ARG A 390 -25.26 14.62 17.16
N CYS A 391 -25.54 15.60 16.30
CA CYS A 391 -26.45 16.70 16.60
C CYS A 391 -27.94 16.33 16.45
N ASN A 392 -28.27 15.18 15.84
CA ASN A 392 -29.65 14.73 15.65
C ASN A 392 -29.93 13.36 16.32
N PRO A 393 -30.58 13.34 17.50
CA PRO A 393 -30.80 12.10 18.25
C PRO A 393 -31.80 11.13 17.58
N ILE A 394 -32.66 11.61 16.68
CA ILE A 394 -33.61 10.76 15.93
C ILE A 394 -32.87 10.05 14.80
N LEU A 395 -32.04 10.79 14.06
CA LEU A 395 -31.21 10.26 12.99
C LEU A 395 -30.20 9.24 13.54
N LEU A 396 -29.58 9.54 14.69
CA LEU A 396 -28.67 8.62 15.36
C LEU A 396 -29.32 7.28 15.75
N LYS A 397 -30.62 7.28 16.12
CA LYS A 397 -31.35 6.03 16.40
C LYS A 397 -31.60 5.22 15.12
N GLN A 398 -31.83 5.88 13.99
CA GLN A 398 -32.06 5.21 12.70
C GLN A 398 -30.78 4.59 12.12
N PHE A 399 -29.64 5.26 12.29
CA PHE A 399 -28.34 4.78 11.81
C PHE A 399 -27.59 3.89 12.80
N ARG A 400 -28.11 3.74 14.03
CA ARG A 400 -27.49 2.89 15.06
C ARG A 400 -27.18 1.48 14.58
N PRO A 401 -28.10 0.74 13.92
CA PRO A 401 -27.81 -0.62 13.47
C PRO A 401 -26.62 -0.66 12.49
N ILE A 402 -26.57 0.28 11.54
CA ILE A 402 -25.50 0.37 10.53
C ILE A 402 -24.15 0.71 11.20
N LEU A 403 -24.16 1.57 12.22
CA LEU A 403 -22.96 1.93 12.97
C LEU A 403 -22.49 0.78 13.87
N GLU A 404 -23.41 0.01 14.44
CA GLU A 404 -23.13 -1.19 15.21
C GLU A 404 -22.53 -2.28 14.31
N ASP A 405 -23.11 -2.54 13.14
CA ASP A 405 -22.60 -3.49 12.15
C ASP A 405 -21.21 -3.10 11.64
N THR A 406 -21.02 -1.83 11.24
CA THR A 406 -19.71 -1.32 10.80
C THR A 406 -18.65 -1.41 11.91
N LEU A 407 -19.03 -1.11 13.17
CA LEU A 407 -18.13 -1.25 14.31
C LEU A 407 -17.78 -2.72 14.54
N GLU A 408 -18.76 -3.61 14.43
CA GLU A 408 -18.60 -5.04 14.61
C GLU A 408 -17.66 -5.64 13.55
N GLU A 409 -17.85 -5.31 12.27
CA GLU A 409 -16.92 -5.67 11.20
C GLU A 409 -15.50 -5.16 11.46
N LYS A 410 -15.37 -3.93 11.99
CA LYS A 410 -14.06 -3.37 12.34
C LYS A 410 -13.42 -4.13 13.50
N LEU A 411 -14.19 -4.54 14.50
CA LEU A 411 -13.71 -5.33 15.63
C LEU A 411 -13.29 -6.74 15.21
N GLU A 412 -14.05 -7.37 14.31
CA GLU A 412 -13.68 -8.65 13.69
C GLU A 412 -12.39 -8.55 12.89
N SER A 413 -12.23 -7.48 12.10
CA SER A 413 -11.00 -7.20 11.34
C SER A 413 -9.76 -7.07 12.24
N MET A 414 -9.96 -6.66 13.50
CA MET A 414 -8.90 -6.55 14.51
C MET A 414 -8.80 -7.80 15.41
N GLY A 415 -9.52 -8.88 15.10
CA GLY A 415 -9.42 -10.17 15.77
C GLY A 415 -10.33 -10.36 16.99
N ILE A 416 -11.35 -9.50 17.19
CA ILE A 416 -12.35 -9.64 18.25
C ILE A 416 -13.62 -10.25 17.66
N ARG A 417 -14.04 -11.42 18.15
CA ARG A 417 -15.24 -12.12 17.68
C ARG A 417 -16.53 -11.42 18.15
N LYS A 418 -17.60 -11.46 17.34
CA LYS A 418 -18.93 -10.87 17.62
C LYS A 418 -19.55 -11.31 18.95
N ASP A 419 -19.27 -12.54 19.38
CA ASP A 419 -19.82 -13.16 20.60
C ASP A 419 -18.91 -13.01 21.83
N ALA A 420 -17.80 -12.27 21.73
CA ALA A 420 -16.83 -12.15 22.80
C ALA A 420 -17.37 -11.31 23.96
N LYS A 421 -17.58 -11.94 25.13
CA LYS A 421 -17.98 -11.26 26.38
C LYS A 421 -16.86 -10.45 27.05
N GLY A 422 -15.65 -10.49 26.50
CA GLY A 422 -14.48 -9.76 27.01
C GLY A 422 -13.26 -9.93 26.12
N ILE A 423 -12.32 -8.98 26.21
CA ILE A 423 -11.07 -8.99 25.45
C ILE A 423 -9.97 -9.60 26.33
N PRO A 424 -9.31 -10.69 25.91
CA PRO A 424 -8.18 -11.25 26.65
C PRO A 424 -7.05 -10.23 26.82
N VAL A 425 -6.37 -10.22 27.98
CA VAL A 425 -5.31 -9.25 28.31
C VAL A 425 -4.17 -9.23 27.27
N GLN A 426 -3.85 -10.38 26.68
CA GLN A 426 -2.83 -10.49 25.64
C GLN A 426 -3.29 -9.85 24.32
N THR A 427 -4.53 -10.13 23.89
CA THR A 427 -5.16 -9.51 22.73
C THR A 427 -5.29 -8.00 22.91
N PHE A 428 -5.66 -7.55 24.12
CA PHE A 428 -5.75 -6.13 24.46
C PHE A 428 -4.40 -5.43 24.31
N ARG A 429 -3.30 -5.99 24.84
CA ARG A 429 -1.95 -5.40 24.68
C ARG A 429 -1.50 -5.34 23.22
N HIS A 430 -1.82 -6.37 22.44
CA HIS A 430 -1.54 -6.37 20.99
C HIS A 430 -2.33 -5.28 20.26
N LEU A 431 -3.65 -5.21 20.48
CA LEU A 431 -4.54 -4.17 19.94
C LEU A 431 -4.10 -2.76 20.35
N GLU A 432 -3.70 -2.57 21.61
CA GLU A 432 -3.21 -1.29 22.10
C GLU A 432 -1.96 -0.84 21.34
N SER A 433 -1.02 -1.75 21.07
CA SER A 433 0.16 -1.45 20.28
C SER A 433 -0.18 -1.07 18.83
N LEU A 434 -1.12 -1.80 18.21
CA LEU A 434 -1.56 -1.54 16.84
C LEU A 434 -2.32 -0.21 16.72
N LEU A 435 -3.22 0.07 17.67
CA LEU A 435 -3.93 1.34 17.76
C LEU A 435 -2.98 2.51 18.04
N ARG A 436 -1.92 2.31 18.82
CA ARG A 436 -0.90 3.33 19.06
C ARG A 436 -0.18 3.68 17.74
N VAL A 437 0.21 2.69 16.95
CA VAL A 437 0.83 2.90 15.64
C VAL A 437 -0.13 3.61 14.67
N GLN A 438 -1.39 3.19 14.58
CA GLN A 438 -2.39 3.86 13.74
C GLN A 438 -2.62 5.32 14.17
N ARG A 439 -2.69 5.58 15.48
CA ARG A 439 -2.83 6.94 16.01
C ARG A 439 -1.60 7.80 15.69
N GLU A 440 -0.40 7.24 15.77
CA GLU A 440 0.83 7.95 15.39
C GLU A 440 0.90 8.23 13.89
N GLN A 441 0.53 7.28 13.05
CA GLN A 441 0.41 7.50 11.60
C GLN A 441 -0.60 8.60 11.28
N LYS A 442 -1.78 8.57 11.93
CA LYS A 442 -2.78 9.63 11.77
C LYS A 442 -2.28 10.97 12.29
N ALA A 443 -1.55 10.99 13.39
CA ALA A 443 -0.93 12.20 13.93
C ALA A 443 0.12 12.80 12.99
N ARG A 444 0.85 11.98 12.22
CA ARG A 444 1.82 12.46 11.23
C ARG A 444 1.16 13.19 10.06
N LYS A 445 -0.10 12.87 9.74
CA LYS A 445 -0.89 13.58 8.73
C LYS A 445 -1.25 15.01 9.14
N PHE A 446 -1.20 15.34 10.43
CA PHE A 446 -1.49 16.68 10.95
C PHE A 446 -0.24 17.31 11.57
N SER A 447 0.46 18.16 10.82
CA SER A 447 1.69 18.85 11.27
C SER A 447 1.51 19.58 12.61
N GLU A 448 0.35 20.20 12.83
CA GLU A 448 0.03 20.96 14.05
C GLU A 448 -0.41 20.10 15.24
N PHE A 449 -0.71 18.80 15.04
CA PHE A 449 -1.30 17.96 16.08
C PHE A 449 -0.38 17.78 17.29
N LEU A 450 0.92 17.57 17.06
CA LEU A 450 1.90 17.40 18.14
C LEU A 450 2.09 18.69 18.95
N SER A 451 2.08 19.84 18.27
CA SER A 451 2.16 21.18 18.89
C SER A 451 0.92 21.46 19.75
N LEU A 452 -0.28 21.23 19.20
CA LEU A 452 -1.54 21.41 19.91
C LEU A 452 -1.66 20.47 21.12
N ARG A 453 -1.29 19.19 20.96
CA ARG A 453 -1.26 18.21 22.05
C ARG A 453 -0.30 18.68 23.15
N GLY A 454 0.88 19.19 22.80
CA GLY A 454 1.83 19.76 23.76
C GLY A 454 1.26 20.94 24.54
N LYS A 455 0.55 21.87 23.87
CA LYS A 455 -0.12 23.01 24.51
C LYS A 455 -1.23 22.55 25.47
N LEU A 456 -2.07 21.60 25.05
CA LEU A 456 -3.13 21.03 25.89
C LEU A 456 -2.58 20.29 27.11
N VAL A 457 -1.51 19.50 26.95
CA VAL A 457 -0.87 18.82 28.08
C VAL A 457 -0.32 19.82 29.09
N LYS A 458 0.34 20.89 28.63
CA LYS A 458 0.81 21.98 29.50
C LYS A 458 -0.35 22.64 30.25
N GLU A 459 -1.44 22.93 29.56
CA GLU A 459 -2.63 23.56 30.15
C GLU A 459 -3.34 22.66 31.16
N VAL A 460 -3.51 21.37 30.85
CA VAL A 460 -4.07 20.39 31.79
C VAL A 460 -3.18 20.24 33.01
N THR A 461 -1.86 20.17 32.82
CA THR A 461 -0.90 20.08 33.93
C THR A 461 -0.93 21.33 34.80
N ARG A 462 -1.03 22.52 34.18
CA ARG A 462 -1.18 23.80 34.88
C ARG A 462 -2.46 23.82 35.72
N ARG A 463 -3.61 23.46 35.13
CA ARG A 463 -4.90 23.38 35.85
C ARG A 463 -4.92 22.33 36.95
N ALA A 464 -4.23 21.20 36.75
CA ALA A 464 -4.09 20.18 37.79
C ALA A 464 -3.28 20.70 38.98
N LYS A 465 -2.17 21.41 38.71
CA LYS A 465 -1.37 22.08 39.74
C LYS A 465 -2.15 23.18 40.46
N GLU A 466 -2.86 24.04 39.74
CA GLU A 466 -3.72 25.07 40.35
C GLU A 466 -4.82 24.46 41.22
N ARG A 467 -5.43 23.35 40.81
CA ARG A 467 -6.40 22.65 41.66
C ARG A 467 -5.75 21.99 42.88
N GLN A 468 -4.52 21.51 42.76
CA GLN A 468 -3.77 20.94 43.87
C GLN A 468 -3.33 22.03 44.86
N GLU A 469 -2.89 23.18 44.38
CA GLU A 469 -2.52 24.35 45.18
C GLU A 469 -3.76 24.96 45.85
N ASN A 470 -4.87 25.13 45.12
CA ASN A 470 -6.13 25.61 45.69
C ASN A 470 -6.77 24.59 46.66
N GLY A 471 -6.56 23.30 46.45
CA GLY A 471 -6.98 22.24 47.39
C GLY A 471 -6.10 22.18 48.65
N ALA A 472 -4.82 22.53 48.54
CA ALA A 472 -3.91 22.64 49.67
C ALA A 472 -4.20 23.88 50.55
N VAL A 473 -4.66 24.98 49.94
CA VAL A 473 -5.07 26.21 50.67
C VAL A 473 -6.35 26.01 51.49
N VAL A 474 -7.23 25.08 51.11
CA VAL A 474 -8.48 24.76 51.86
C VAL A 474 -8.25 23.81 53.05
N SER A 475 -7.05 23.25 53.20
CA SER A 475 -6.73 22.26 54.25
C SER A 475 -5.86 22.80 55.40
N GLN A 476 -5.86 24.11 55.65
CA GLN A 476 -5.34 24.63 56.93
C GLN A 476 -6.41 24.48 58.02
N PRO A 477 -6.13 23.79 59.15
CA PRO A 477 -7.07 23.66 60.25
C PRO A 477 -7.11 24.96 61.05
N ASP A 478 -8.30 25.56 61.14
CA ASP A 478 -8.61 26.66 62.05
C ASP A 478 -8.44 26.22 63.51
N GLY A 479 -7.61 26.98 64.22
CA GLY A 479 -7.86 27.43 65.60
C GLY A 479 -7.75 26.41 66.74
N GLN A 480 -6.62 26.46 67.47
CA GLN A 480 -6.58 26.16 68.90
C GLN A 480 -6.77 27.50 69.68
N PRO A 481 -7.50 27.52 70.81
CA PRO A 481 -7.97 28.75 71.43
C PRO A 481 -6.92 29.35 72.38
N SER A 482 -6.86 30.68 72.42
CA SER A 482 -6.10 31.45 73.42
C SER A 482 -7.05 31.96 74.50
N GLY A 483 -6.67 31.70 75.76
CA GLY A 483 -6.83 32.57 76.95
C GLY A 483 -8.14 33.28 77.20
#